data_AF-K9T899-F1
#
_entry.id   AF-K9T899-F1
#
_cell.length_a   1.000
_cell.length_b   1.000
_cell.length_c   1.000
_cell.angle_alpha   90.00
_cell.angle_beta   90.00
_cell.angle_gamma   90.00
#
_symmetry.space_group_name_H-M   'P 1'
#
loop_
_entity.id
_entity.type
_entity.pdbx_description
1 polymer ?
#
loop_
_entity_poly.entity_id
_entity_poly.type
_entity_poly.pdbx_seq_one_letter_code
_entity_poly.pdbx_strand_id
1 'polypeptide(L)'
;MKVQAVVEDRIVTISFYLDKIFSELEQLDRVDTVTGAIYRQQAQEILADPSIALKVKIAIADLLSQANRRLAIASAGNNEESY
;
A
#
# COMPACT_ATOMS: atom_id res chain seq x y z
N MET A 1 -33.54 -4.39 11.64
CA MET A 1 -32.96 -4.74 10.32
C MET A 1 -32.02 -3.68 9.71
N LYS A 2 -31.87 -2.45 10.24
CA LYS A 2 -30.95 -1.44 9.66
C LYS A 2 -29.46 -1.64 9.99
N VAL A 3 -29.13 -2.39 11.05
CA VAL A 3 -27.74 -2.54 11.52
C VAL A 3 -26.91 -3.48 10.62
N GLN A 4 -27.51 -4.52 10.04
CA GLN A 4 -26.79 -5.45 9.14
C GLN A 4 -26.36 -4.79 7.83
N ALA A 5 -27.24 -3.99 7.20
CA ALA A 5 -26.95 -3.34 5.92
C ALA A 5 -25.79 -2.32 6.01
N VAL A 6 -25.66 -1.60 7.12
CA VAL A 6 -24.54 -0.65 7.34
C VAL A 6 -23.22 -1.38 7.57
N VAL A 7 -23.25 -2.58 8.15
CA VAL A 7 -22.04 -3.39 8.38
C VAL A 7 -21.56 -4.02 7.07
N GLU A 8 -22.45 -4.54 6.24
CA GLU A 8 -22.09 -5.09 4.92
C GLU A 8 -21.51 -4.03 3.99
N ASP A 9 -22.11 -2.84 3.94
CA ASP A 9 -21.60 -1.71 3.15
C ASP A 9 -20.18 -1.27 3.58
N ARG A 10 -19.91 -1.25 4.88
CA ARG A 10 -18.56 -0.98 5.41
C ARG A 10 -17.56 -2.09 5.07
N ILE A 11 -17.97 -3.36 5.12
CA ILE A 11 -17.07 -4.49 4.79
C ILE A 11 -16.70 -4.46 3.30
N VAL A 12 -17.67 -4.21 2.41
CA VAL A 12 -17.42 -4.09 0.97
C VAL A 12 -16.49 -2.91 0.68
N THR A 13 -16.71 -1.77 1.34
CA THR A 13 -15.86 -0.58 1.20
C THR A 13 -14.42 -0.84 1.66
N ILE A 14 -14.24 -1.51 2.81
CA ILE A 14 -12.91 -1.88 3.32
C ILE A 14 -12.21 -2.85 2.36
N SER A 15 -12.92 -3.87 1.84
CA SER A 15 -12.35 -4.82 0.89
C SER A 15 -11.88 -4.15 -0.39
N PHE A 16 -12.71 -3.27 -0.98
CA PHE A 16 -12.36 -2.53 -2.19
C PHE A 16 -11.15 -1.60 -1.96
N TYR A 17 -11.11 -0.90 -0.82
CA TYR A 17 -9.97 -0.06 -0.45
C TYR A 17 -8.68 -0.86 -0.29
N LEU A 18 -8.76 -2.06 0.30
CA LEU A 18 -7.60 -2.94 0.43
C LEU A 18 -7.09 -3.42 -0.94
N ASP A 19 -7.97 -3.89 -1.82
CA ASP A 19 -7.58 -4.33 -3.16
C ASP A 19 -6.90 -3.21 -3.96
N LYS A 20 -7.42 -1.98 -3.84
CA LYS A 20 -6.79 -0.79 -4.43
C LYS A 20 -5.38 -0.58 -3.89
N ILE A 21 -5.19 -0.60 -2.56
CA ILE A 21 -3.87 -0.40 -1.93
C ILE A 21 -2.89 -1.51 -2.35
N PHE A 22 -3.35 -2.76 -2.43
CA PHE A 22 -2.53 -3.87 -2.91
C PHE A 22 -2.03 -3.61 -4.34
N SER A 23 -2.91 -3.18 -5.24
CA SER A 23 -2.53 -2.86 -6.62
C SER A 23 -1.59 -1.65 -6.73
N GLU A 24 -1.83 -0.61 -5.92
CA GLU A 24 -1.01 0.60 -5.87
C GLU A 24 0.42 0.30 -5.35
N LEU A 25 0.54 -0.53 -4.31
CA LEU A 25 1.84 -0.95 -3.78
C LEU A 25 2.62 -1.86 -4.75
N GLU A 26 1.93 -2.64 -5.57
CA GLU A 26 2.57 -3.46 -6.61
C GLU A 26 3.18 -2.61 -7.73
N GLN A 27 2.57 -1.47 -8.05
CA GLN A 27 3.01 -0.56 -9.12
C GLN A 27 3.92 0.57 -8.63
N LEU A 28 4.27 0.57 -7.34
CA LEU A 28 4.98 1.66 -6.68
C LEU A 28 6.40 1.92 -7.24
N ASP A 29 6.98 0.94 -7.93
CA ASP A 29 8.25 1.03 -8.65
C ASP A 29 8.13 1.52 -10.10
N ARG A 30 6.90 1.63 -10.63
CA ARG A 30 6.59 2.05 -12.01
C ARG A 30 5.98 3.44 -12.11
N VAL A 31 5.64 4.05 -10.97
CA VAL A 31 5.05 5.39 -10.90
C VAL A 31 6.09 6.43 -10.51
N ASP A 32 5.81 7.71 -10.76
CA ASP A 32 6.67 8.81 -10.36
C ASP A 32 6.75 8.95 -8.82
N THR A 33 7.77 9.67 -8.35
CA THR A 33 8.06 9.83 -6.93
C THR A 33 6.89 10.44 -6.13
N VAL A 34 6.11 11.35 -6.72
CA VAL A 34 4.98 12.01 -6.06
C VAL A 34 3.83 11.03 -5.91
N THR A 35 3.46 10.33 -6.99
CA THR A 35 2.43 9.28 -6.95
C THR A 35 2.82 8.15 -6.00
N GLY A 36 4.09 7.72 -6.02
CA GLY A 36 4.62 6.74 -5.08
C GLY A 36 4.53 7.21 -3.63
N ALA A 37 4.77 8.49 -3.34
CA ALA A 37 4.62 9.04 -1.98
C ALA A 37 3.17 8.96 -1.49
N ILE A 38 2.19 9.21 -2.37
CA ILE A 38 0.75 9.07 -2.05
C ILE A 38 0.42 7.62 -1.69
N TYR A 39 0.89 6.65 -2.48
CA TYR A 39 0.66 5.22 -2.19
C TYR A 39 1.27 4.79 -0.86
N ARG A 40 2.47 5.28 -0.53
CA ARG A 40 3.08 5.01 0.79
C ARG A 40 2.27 5.63 1.93
N GLN A 41 1.76 6.85 1.75
CA GLN A 41 0.93 7.51 2.77
C GLN A 41 -0.34 6.69 3.03
N GLN A 42 -1.05 6.29 1.98
CA GLN A 42 -2.28 5.50 2.11
C GLN A 42 -2.03 4.14 2.79
N ALA A 43 -0.91 3.48 2.47
CA ALA A 43 -0.51 2.26 3.17
C ALA A 43 -0.27 2.50 4.67
N GLN A 44 0.39 3.61 5.04
CA GLN A 44 0.63 3.95 6.45
C GLN A 44 -0.66 4.26 7.21
N GLU A 45 -1.65 4.88 6.58
CA GLU A 45 -2.97 5.13 7.19
C GLU A 45 -3.67 3.81 7.56
N ILE A 46 -3.58 2.77 6.71
CA ILE A 46 -4.14 1.45 7.00
C ILE A 46 -3.36 0.73 8.11
N LEU A 47 -2.03 0.87 8.15
CA LEU A 47 -1.22 0.32 9.24
C LEU A 47 -1.56 0.97 10.59
N ALA A 48 -1.89 2.26 10.58
CA ALA A 48 -2.28 3.00 11.77
C ALA A 48 -3.70 2.70 12.26
N ASP A 49 -4.62 2.21 11.40
CA ASP A 49 -6.01 1.95 11.79
C ASP A 49 -6.16 0.70 12.67
N PRO A 50 -6.52 0.81 13.96
CA PRO A 50 -6.67 -0.34 14.86
C PRO A 50 -7.82 -1.27 14.48
N SER A 51 -8.75 -0.82 13.63
CA SER A 51 -9.91 -1.59 13.16
C SER A 51 -9.53 -2.62 12.09
N ILE A 52 -8.35 -2.49 11.49
CA ILE A 52 -7.86 -3.37 10.45
C ILE A 52 -7.19 -4.59 11.07
N ALA A 53 -7.55 -5.77 10.55
CA ALA A 53 -7.00 -7.03 11.03
C ALA A 53 -5.46 -7.07 10.90
N LEU A 54 -4.80 -7.56 11.96
CA LEU A 54 -3.33 -7.65 12.02
C LEU A 54 -2.72 -8.35 10.79
N LYS A 55 -3.35 -9.42 10.29
CA LYS A 55 -2.91 -10.14 9.09
C LYS A 55 -2.80 -9.25 7.84
N VAL A 56 -3.72 -8.29 7.69
CA VAL A 56 -3.75 -7.36 6.57
C VAL A 56 -2.63 -6.33 6.72
N LYS A 57 -2.42 -5.83 7.95
CA LYS A 57 -1.32 -4.92 8.24
C LYS A 57 0.04 -5.54 7.94
N ILE A 58 0.24 -6.80 8.32
CA ILE A 58 1.48 -7.53 8.00
C ILE A 58 1.69 -7.61 6.48
N ALA A 59 0.66 -8.00 5.73
CA ALA A 59 0.75 -8.09 4.27
C ALA A 59 1.10 -6.74 3.60
N ILE A 60 0.46 -5.65 4.05
CA ILE A 60 0.75 -4.29 3.56
C ILE A 60 2.17 -3.86 3.92
N ALA A 61 2.62 -4.13 5.16
CA ALA A 61 3.97 -3.80 5.60
C ALA A 61 5.05 -4.54 4.79
N ASP A 62 4.82 -5.81 4.48
CA ASP A 62 5.73 -6.62 3.65
C ASP A 62 5.80 -6.08 2.22
N LEU A 63 4.65 -5.74 1.62
CA LEU A 63 4.62 -5.18 0.26
C LEU A 63 5.26 -3.80 0.19
N LEU A 64 4.98 -2.93 1.16
CA LEU A 64 5.61 -1.61 1.26
C LEU A 64 7.13 -1.74 1.41
N SER A 65 7.60 -2.68 2.24
CA SER A 65 9.03 -2.95 2.43
C SER A 65 9.69 -3.47 1.14
N GLN A 66 9.03 -4.37 0.42
CA GLN A 66 9.51 -4.89 -0.87
C GLN A 66 9.57 -3.78 -1.93
N ALA A 67 8.51 -2.97 -2.04
CA ALA A 67 8.44 -1.88 -2.99
C ALA A 67 9.52 -0.80 -2.72
N ASN A 68 9.73 -0.43 -1.47
CA ASN A 68 10.81 0.47 -1.08
C ASN A 68 12.20 -0.10 -1.39
N ARG A 69 12.40 -1.41 -1.21
CA ARG A 69 13.66 -2.07 -1.57
C ARG A 69 13.89 -2.05 -3.09
N ARG A 70 12.86 -2.31 -3.90
CA ARG A 70 12.95 -2.23 -5.37
C ARG A 70 13.33 -0.82 -5.83
N LEU A 71 12.70 0.20 -5.24
CA LEU A 71 13.04 1.60 -5.53
C LEU A 71 14.46 1.95 -5.11
N ALA A 72 14.93 1.49 -3.94
CA ALA A 72 16.31 1.74 -3.51
C ALA A 72 17.33 1.13 -4.49
N ILE A 73 17.05 -0.08 -5.01
CA ILE A 73 17.88 -0.73 -6.03
C ILE A 73 17.82 0.05 -7.36
N ALA A 74 16.63 0.44 -7.82
CA ALA A 74 16.47 1.22 -9.04
C ALA A 74 17.18 2.57 -8.93
N SER A 75 17.08 3.27 -7.80
CA SER A 75 17.81 4.52 -7.57
C SER A 75 19.33 4.33 -7.51
N ALA A 76 19.81 3.20 -6.97
CA ALA A 76 21.23 2.89 -6.91
C ALA A 76 21.82 2.49 -8.29
N GLY A 77 21.06 1.75 -9.10
CA GLY A 77 21.47 1.34 -10.44
C GLY A 77 21.40 2.43 -11.52
N ASN A 78 20.73 3.55 -11.23
CA ASN A 78 20.86 4.77 -12.02
C ASN A 78 22.13 5.59 -11.65
N ASN A 79 22.95 5.11 -10.72
CA ASN A 79 24.14 5.79 -10.21
C ASN A 79 25.43 5.00 -10.48
N GLU A 80 25.40 4.01 -11.39
CA GLU A 80 26.57 3.19 -11.79
C GLU A 80 27.12 3.52 -13.19
N GLU A 81 26.99 4.77 -13.65
CA GLU A 81 27.74 5.28 -14.81
C GLU A 81 28.65 6.46 -14.42
N SER A 82 29.87 6.14 -13.97
CA SER A 82 31.15 6.75 -14.39
C SER A 82 32.22 6.64 -13.29
N TYR A 83 33.16 5.72 -13.48
CA TYR A 83 34.54 5.82 -13.01
C TYR A 83 35.50 5.35 -14.11
#